data_AF-A0A811NTV5-F1
#
_entry.id   AF-A0A811NTV5-F1
#
_cell.length_a   1.000
_cell.length_b   1.000
_cell.length_c   1.000
_cell.angle_alpha   90.00
_cell.angle_beta   90.00
_cell.angle_gamma   90.00
#
_symmetry.space_group_name_H-M   'P 1'
#
loop_
_entity.id
_entity.type
_entity.pdbx_description
1 polymer ?
#
loop_
_entity_poly.entity_id
_entity_poly.type
_entity_poly.pdbx_seq_one_letter_code
_entity_poly.pdbx_strand_id
1 'polypeptide(L)'
;MPELDACMHAGGLCFGLANPIANIILNAVGLLHHLHDQEEGFPPLPTQRPFGTRGCADIATRSLLGLRGFMAVYFRYLGHTDGCRYLYLASQDLRLAIALVHHDRFSPHSQSQQRPLLPDGGNLRAALRVAALDANHPFPDVLARFMTAQYPFRPALSCPGQAAGGGAAAHHPPRHL
;
A
#
# COMPACT_ATOMS: atom_id res chain seq x y z
N MET A 1 6.06 -6.82 -27.85
CA MET A 1 5.66 -5.52 -27.30
C MET A 1 6.83 -4.98 -26.48
N PRO A 2 7.75 -4.21 -27.08
CA PRO A 2 8.93 -3.69 -26.40
C PRO A 2 8.59 -2.70 -25.26
N GLU A 3 7.47 -1.97 -25.35
CA GLU A 3 7.03 -1.09 -24.26
C GLU A 3 6.66 -1.89 -23.00
N LEU A 4 6.04 -3.06 -23.17
CA LEU A 4 5.69 -3.95 -22.06
C LEU A 4 6.95 -4.51 -21.38
N ASP A 5 7.99 -4.84 -22.14
CA ASP A 5 9.27 -5.32 -21.61
C ASP A 5 9.93 -4.26 -20.71
N ALA A 6 10.03 -3.03 -21.21
CA ALA A 6 10.56 -1.89 -20.45
C ALA A 6 9.72 -1.59 -19.20
N CYS A 7 8.39 -1.66 -19.30
CA CYS A 7 7.48 -1.45 -18.17
C CYS A 7 7.59 -2.55 -17.12
N MET A 8 7.71 -3.81 -17.53
CA MET A 8 7.91 -4.92 -16.60
C MET A 8 9.28 -4.84 -15.92
N HIS A 9 10.31 -4.40 -16.63
CA HIS A 9 11.63 -4.20 -16.03
C HIS A 9 11.67 -3.03 -15.05
N ALA A 10 11.00 -1.93 -15.38
CA ALA A 10 10.98 -0.74 -14.54
C ALA A 10 9.98 -0.82 -13.37
N GLY A 11 8.80 -1.40 -13.62
CA GLY A 11 7.65 -1.39 -12.72
C GLY A 11 7.24 -2.77 -12.19
N GLY A 12 7.75 -3.88 -12.70
CA GLY A 12 7.44 -5.24 -12.22
C GLY A 12 8.05 -5.60 -10.86
N LEU A 13 8.17 -4.63 -9.97
CA LEU A 13 8.82 -4.74 -8.67
C LEU A 13 7.87 -5.41 -7.67
N CYS A 14 8.43 -6.24 -6.80
CA CYS A 14 7.71 -7.09 -5.85
C CYS A 14 7.74 -6.52 -4.42
N PHE A 15 7.58 -5.21 -4.26
CA PHE A 15 7.45 -4.58 -2.93
C PHE A 15 6.12 -3.83 -2.82
N GLY A 16 5.63 -3.69 -1.59
CA GLY A 16 4.32 -3.13 -1.27
C GLY A 16 3.60 -3.94 -0.21
N LEU A 17 2.41 -3.49 0.20
CA LEU A 17 1.62 -4.13 1.26
C LEU A 17 0.74 -5.29 0.79
N ALA A 18 0.66 -5.54 -0.52
CA ALA A 18 -0.04 -6.70 -1.06
C ALA A 18 0.88 -7.93 -1.04
N ASN A 19 0.34 -9.09 -1.43
CA ASN A 19 1.16 -10.27 -1.65
C ASN A 19 2.15 -10.04 -2.83
N PRO A 20 3.26 -10.80 -2.90
CA PRO A 20 4.28 -10.66 -3.94
C PRO A 20 3.75 -10.52 -5.37
N ILE A 21 2.80 -11.39 -5.76
CA ILE A 21 2.22 -11.42 -7.11
C ILE A 21 1.41 -10.15 -7.37
N ALA A 22 0.55 -9.77 -6.42
CA ALA A 22 -0.26 -8.57 -6.53
C ALA A 22 0.60 -7.30 -6.62
N ASN A 23 1.71 -7.22 -5.88
CA ASN A 23 2.63 -6.09 -5.97
C ASN A 23 3.25 -5.96 -7.37
N ILE A 24 3.65 -7.08 -8.01
CA ILE A 24 4.16 -7.05 -9.39
C ILE A 24 3.13 -6.44 -10.33
N ILE A 25 1.87 -6.90 -10.25
CA ILE A 25 0.79 -6.42 -11.11
C ILE A 25 0.50 -4.93 -10.83
N LEU A 26 0.33 -4.55 -9.57
CA LEU A 26 0.00 -3.19 -9.17
C LEU A 26 1.09 -2.19 -9.55
N ASN A 27 2.36 -2.55 -9.39
CA ASN A 27 3.49 -1.68 -9.69
C ASN A 27 3.67 -1.52 -11.22
N ALA A 28 3.52 -2.61 -11.98
CA ALA A 28 3.58 -2.55 -13.44
C ALA A 28 2.42 -1.74 -14.03
N VAL A 29 1.19 -1.98 -13.56
CA VAL A 29 -0.01 -1.25 -14.00
C VAL A 29 0.05 0.21 -13.55
N GLY A 30 0.48 0.49 -12.33
CA GLY A 30 0.63 1.86 -11.82
C GLY A 30 1.62 2.67 -12.64
N LEU A 31 2.72 2.03 -13.07
CA LEU A 31 3.68 2.65 -13.98
C LEU A 31 3.08 2.88 -15.38
N LEU A 32 2.46 1.87 -15.98
CA LEU A 32 1.80 1.98 -17.29
C LEU A 32 0.76 3.10 -17.33
N HIS A 33 -0.10 3.15 -16.32
CA HIS A 33 -1.13 4.17 -16.20
C HIS A 33 -0.51 5.57 -16.10
N HIS A 34 0.53 5.74 -15.28
CA HIS A 34 1.23 7.01 -15.16
C HIS A 34 1.87 7.46 -16.48
N LEU A 35 2.41 6.53 -17.26
CA LEU A 35 3.00 6.82 -18.56
C LEU A 35 1.94 7.23 -19.60
N HIS A 36 0.77 6.59 -19.60
CA HIS A 36 -0.35 6.98 -20.48
C HIS A 36 -0.93 8.35 -20.14
N ASP A 37 -0.99 8.73 -18.85
CA ASP A 37 -1.49 10.04 -18.44
C ASP A 37 -0.50 11.19 -18.73
N GLN A 38 0.74 10.88 -19.15
CA GLN A 38 1.87 11.82 -19.27
C GLN A 38 2.53 11.78 -20.67
N GLU A 39 1.75 11.65 -21.75
CA GLU A 39 2.25 11.56 -23.15
C GLU A 39 3.21 12.71 -23.59
N GLU A 40 3.37 13.78 -22.79
CA GLU A 40 4.27 14.91 -23.10
C GLU A 40 5.48 14.98 -22.14
N GLY A 41 6.65 14.47 -22.57
CA GLY A 41 7.94 15.05 -22.16
C GLY A 41 8.86 14.26 -21.20
N PHE A 42 8.58 13.00 -20.83
CA PHE A 42 9.55 12.21 -20.05
C PHE A 42 10.64 11.56 -20.92
N PRO A 43 11.90 11.45 -20.43
CA PRO A 43 12.89 10.62 -21.08
C PRO A 43 12.36 9.19 -21.24
N PRO A 44 12.63 8.53 -22.39
CA PRO A 44 12.20 7.16 -22.62
C PRO A 44 12.68 6.28 -21.46
N LEU A 45 11.83 5.34 -21.02
CA LEU A 45 12.27 4.33 -20.06
C LEU A 45 13.56 3.73 -20.59
N PRO A 46 14.59 3.57 -19.73
CA PRO A 46 15.87 3.09 -20.18
C PRO A 46 15.68 1.79 -20.96
N THR A 47 16.04 1.80 -22.25
CA THR A 47 15.98 0.63 -23.13
C THR A 47 16.93 -0.41 -22.58
N GLN A 48 16.40 -1.31 -21.76
CA GLN A 48 17.18 -2.35 -21.12
C GLN A 48 17.12 -3.64 -21.95
N ARG A 49 18.12 -4.48 -21.71
CA ARG A 49 18.36 -5.74 -22.42
C ARG A 49 17.08 -6.59 -22.38
N PRO A 50 16.83 -7.42 -23.42
CA PRO A 50 15.63 -8.24 -23.50
C PRO A 50 15.35 -8.96 -22.19
N PHE A 51 14.09 -8.92 -21.73
CA PHE A 51 13.66 -9.70 -20.58
C PHE A 51 14.15 -11.15 -20.72
N GLY A 52 14.86 -11.60 -19.69
CA GLY A 52 15.36 -12.96 -19.60
C GLY A 52 15.70 -13.25 -18.15
N THR A 53 16.31 -14.41 -17.89
CA THR A 53 16.70 -14.84 -16.53
C THR A 53 17.50 -13.77 -15.78
N ARG A 54 18.32 -13.00 -16.49
CA ARG A 54 19.13 -11.91 -15.91
C ARG A 54 18.32 -10.66 -15.56
N GLY A 55 17.24 -10.37 -16.29
CA GLY A 55 16.30 -9.28 -15.97
C GLY A 55 15.43 -9.60 -14.76
N CYS A 56 14.99 -10.86 -14.62
CA CYS A 56 14.24 -11.30 -13.44
C CYS A 56 15.10 -11.21 -12.16
N ALA A 57 16.37 -11.60 -12.23
CA ALA A 57 17.30 -11.50 -11.09
C ALA A 57 17.54 -10.04 -10.65
N ASP A 58 17.64 -9.10 -11.61
CA ASP A 58 17.74 -7.67 -11.31
C ASP A 58 16.49 -7.13 -10.60
N ILE A 59 15.31 -7.45 -11.14
CA ILE A 59 14.02 -7.07 -10.54
C ILE A 59 13.88 -7.62 -9.12
N ALA A 60 14.23 -8.90 -8.91
CA ALA A 60 14.19 -9.52 -7.59
C ALA A 60 15.14 -8.82 -6.61
N THR A 61 16.36 -8.48 -7.06
CA THR A 61 17.35 -7.76 -6.26
C THR A 61 16.83 -6.37 -5.87
N ARG A 62 16.32 -5.59 -6.83
CA ARG A 62 15.73 -4.27 -6.61
C ARG A 62 14.52 -4.32 -5.69
N SER A 63 13.67 -5.34 -5.85
CA SER A 63 12.52 -5.58 -4.96
C SER A 63 12.96 -5.83 -3.52
N LEU A 64 13.99 -6.66 -3.32
CA LEU A 64 14.56 -6.93 -2.01
C LEU A 64 15.19 -5.68 -1.37
N LEU A 65 15.90 -4.86 -2.16
CA LEU A 65 16.45 -3.59 -1.69
C LEU A 65 15.33 -2.65 -1.24
N GLY A 66 14.26 -2.53 -2.03
CA GLY A 66 13.09 -1.75 -1.66
C GLY A 66 12.41 -2.22 -0.36
N LEU A 67 12.27 -3.53 -0.17
CA LEU A 67 11.74 -4.09 1.08
C LEU A 67 12.63 -3.77 2.29
N ARG A 68 13.95 -3.85 2.14
CA ARG A 68 14.89 -3.50 3.22
C ARG A 68 14.84 -2.01 3.56
N GLY A 69 14.80 -1.15 2.54
CA GLY A 69 14.62 0.29 2.69
C GLY A 69 13.33 0.63 3.41
N PHE A 70 12.23 -0.03 3.02
CA PHE A 70 10.95 0.09 3.71
C PHE A 70 11.08 -0.22 5.20
N MET A 71 11.64 -1.38 5.55
CA MET A 71 11.72 -1.82 6.95
C MET A 71 12.55 -0.86 7.80
N ALA A 72 13.65 -0.33 7.24
CA ALA A 72 14.52 0.62 7.93
C ALA A 72 13.82 1.96 8.25
N VAL A 73 12.96 2.44 7.34
CA VAL A 73 12.23 3.70 7.54
C VAL A 73 10.98 3.51 8.38
N TYR A 74 10.22 2.45 8.10
CA TYR A 74 8.96 2.17 8.77
C TYR A 74 9.18 1.84 10.25
N PHE A 75 10.15 0.96 10.55
CA PHE A 75 10.52 0.59 11.91
C PHE A 75 11.83 1.25 12.34
N ARG A 76 11.80 2.55 12.61
CA ARG A 76 12.99 3.34 13.00
C ARG A 76 13.73 2.83 14.25
N TYR A 77 13.05 2.04 15.09
CA TYR A 77 13.61 1.44 16.29
C TYR A 77 14.24 0.05 16.04
N LEU A 78 14.05 -0.50 14.85
CA LEU A 78 14.52 -1.83 14.47
C LEU A 78 15.89 -1.70 13.79
N GLY A 79 16.87 -2.49 14.23
CA GLY A 79 18.17 -2.56 13.56
C GLY A 79 18.06 -3.14 12.15
N HIS A 80 18.97 -2.77 11.25
CA HIS A 80 18.98 -3.27 9.86
C HIS A 80 18.96 -4.82 9.78
N THR A 81 19.76 -5.49 10.61
CA THR A 81 19.83 -6.96 10.68
C THR A 81 18.50 -7.57 11.12
N ASP A 82 17.84 -6.97 12.10
CA ASP A 82 16.54 -7.44 12.58
C ASP A 82 15.47 -7.26 11.48
N GLY A 83 15.44 -6.11 10.81
CA GLY A 83 14.53 -5.88 9.68
C GLY A 83 14.70 -6.92 8.57
N CYS A 84 15.95 -7.23 8.21
CA CYS A 84 16.25 -8.29 7.24
C CYS A 84 15.80 -9.68 7.73
N ARG A 85 15.98 -9.97 9.03
CA ARG A 85 15.55 -11.24 9.62
C ARG A 85 14.04 -11.42 9.54
N TYR A 86 13.25 -10.38 9.84
CA TYR A 86 11.80 -10.45 9.73
C TYR A 86 11.32 -10.66 8.28
N LEU A 87 11.95 -10.00 7.30
CA LEU A 87 11.67 -10.24 5.89
C LEU A 87 11.99 -11.68 5.48
N TYR A 88 13.12 -12.23 5.95
CA TYR A 88 13.47 -13.63 5.70
C TYR A 88 12.43 -14.59 6.28
N LEU A 89 12.04 -14.41 7.54
CA LEU A 89 11.01 -15.22 8.20
C LEU A 89 9.66 -15.13 7.50
N ALA A 90 9.33 -13.96 6.95
CA ALA A 90 8.12 -13.71 6.19
C ALA A 90 8.19 -14.14 4.72
N SER A 91 9.27 -14.81 4.28
CA SER A 91 9.47 -15.17 2.86
C SER A 91 9.34 -13.97 1.91
N GLN A 92 9.82 -12.80 2.35
CA GLN A 92 9.71 -11.51 1.65
C GLN A 92 8.28 -10.95 1.48
N ASP A 93 7.27 -11.51 2.16
CA ASP A 93 5.97 -10.87 2.29
C ASP A 93 6.04 -9.75 3.33
N LEU A 94 5.98 -8.50 2.85
CA LEU A 94 6.13 -7.33 3.70
C LEU A 94 5.02 -7.22 4.76
N ARG A 95 3.79 -7.56 4.39
CA ARG A 95 2.64 -7.46 5.30
C ARG A 95 2.78 -8.46 6.44
N LEU A 96 3.21 -9.67 6.12
CA LEU A 96 3.54 -10.68 7.12
C LEU A 96 4.74 -10.26 7.97
N ALA A 97 5.80 -9.68 7.39
CA ALA A 97 6.96 -9.19 8.15
C ALA A 97 6.57 -8.12 9.16
N ILE A 98 5.72 -7.17 8.76
CA ILE A 98 5.16 -6.14 9.65
C ILE A 98 4.37 -6.79 10.80
N ALA A 99 3.51 -7.77 10.48
CA ALA A 99 2.74 -8.48 11.49
C ALA A 99 3.63 -9.24 12.49
N LEU A 100 4.72 -9.87 12.02
CA LEU A 100 5.71 -10.54 12.87
C LEU A 100 6.44 -9.57 13.80
N VAL A 101 6.88 -8.41 13.28
CA VAL A 101 7.49 -7.37 14.12
C VAL A 101 6.51 -6.93 15.20
N HIS A 102 5.24 -6.71 14.84
CA HIS A 102 4.24 -6.30 15.81
C HIS A 102 3.99 -7.38 16.87
N HIS A 103 3.91 -8.64 16.47
CA HIS A 103 3.71 -9.76 17.38
C HIS A 103 4.89 -9.95 18.36
N ASP A 104 6.12 -9.84 17.87
CA ASP A 104 7.32 -10.06 18.70
C ASP A 104 7.64 -8.89 19.63
N ARG A 105 7.34 -7.66 19.20
CA ARG A 105 7.74 -6.44 19.93
C ARG A 105 6.63 -5.84 20.79
N PHE A 106 5.36 -6.19 20.52
CA PHE A 106 4.22 -5.69 21.29
C PHE A 106 3.45 -6.86 21.91
N SER A 107 3.41 -6.89 23.25
CA SER A 107 2.78 -7.96 24.01
C SER A 107 1.27 -8.07 23.68
N PRO A 108 0.68 -9.28 23.72
CA PRO A 108 -0.77 -9.48 23.51
C PRO A 108 -1.67 -8.62 24.39
N HIS A 109 -1.20 -8.18 25.56
CA HIS A 109 -1.94 -7.28 26.45
C HIS A 109 -2.06 -5.84 25.94
N SER A 110 -1.29 -5.47 24.91
CA SER A 110 -1.40 -4.18 24.19
C SER A 110 -2.19 -4.30 22.88
N GLN A 111 -2.78 -5.48 22.56
CA GLN A 111 -3.56 -5.70 21.32
C GLN A 111 -4.86 -4.89 21.26
N SER A 112 -5.35 -4.35 22.38
CA SER A 112 -6.43 -3.35 22.37
C SER A 112 -6.03 -2.04 21.67
N GLN A 113 -4.73 -1.85 21.40
CA GLN A 113 -4.18 -0.79 20.54
C GLN A 113 -3.58 -1.36 19.25
N GLN A 114 -4.14 -2.44 18.69
CA GLN A 114 -4.01 -2.67 17.25
C GLN A 114 -4.65 -1.50 16.54
N ARG A 115 -3.89 -0.40 16.39
CA ARG A 115 -4.13 0.50 15.26
C ARG A 115 -4.06 -0.43 14.06
N PRO A 116 -5.13 -0.51 13.26
CA PRO A 116 -5.04 -1.18 11.98
C PRO A 116 -3.78 -0.67 11.27
N LEU A 117 -3.28 -1.41 10.29
CA LEU A 117 -2.30 -0.93 9.31
C LEU A 117 -2.84 0.27 8.48
N LEU A 118 -3.70 1.10 9.07
CA LEU A 118 -3.99 2.48 8.72
C LEU A 118 -2.67 3.22 8.59
N PRO A 119 -2.60 4.18 7.66
CA PRO A 119 -1.40 4.96 7.41
C PRO A 119 -0.99 5.66 8.71
N ASP A 120 0.05 5.15 9.37
CA ASP A 120 0.64 5.72 10.58
C ASP A 120 1.20 7.11 10.25
N GLY A 121 0.33 8.13 10.24
CA GLY A 121 0.67 9.57 10.28
C GLY A 121 1.68 10.07 9.23
N GLY A 122 1.91 9.35 8.13
CA GLY A 122 2.90 9.68 7.10
C GLY A 122 4.14 8.77 7.03
N ASN A 123 4.38 7.91 8.03
CA ASN A 123 5.52 6.98 8.03
C ASN A 123 5.40 5.93 6.92
N LEU A 124 4.19 5.37 6.70
CA LEU A 124 3.95 4.41 5.63
C LEU A 124 4.30 4.98 4.24
N ARG A 125 3.81 6.19 3.93
CA ARG A 125 4.07 6.83 2.64
C ARG A 125 5.56 7.13 2.45
N ALA A 126 6.24 7.59 3.50
CA ALA A 126 7.68 7.82 3.46
C ALA A 126 8.47 6.52 3.26
N ALA A 127 8.10 5.45 3.95
CA ALA A 127 8.72 4.14 3.81
C ALA A 127 8.52 3.55 2.40
N LEU A 128 7.32 3.67 1.83
CA LEU A 128 7.04 3.25 0.45
C LEU A 128 7.82 4.08 -0.58
N ARG A 129 7.99 5.38 -0.33
CA ARG A 129 8.82 6.24 -1.18
C ARG A 129 10.28 5.80 -1.17
N VAL A 130 10.84 5.53 0.02
CA VAL A 130 12.22 5.04 0.15
C VAL A 130 12.37 3.65 -0.46
N ALA A 131 11.39 2.77 -0.28
CA ALA A 131 11.37 1.47 -0.95
C ALA A 131 11.47 1.61 -2.48
N ALA A 132 10.72 2.56 -3.04
CA ALA A 132 10.75 2.83 -4.47
C ALA A 132 12.08 3.43 -4.94
N LEU A 133 12.72 4.29 -4.13
CA LEU A 133 14.07 4.82 -4.42
C LEU A 133 15.10 3.70 -4.42
N ASP A 134 15.14 2.87 -3.37
CA ASP A 134 16.10 1.76 -3.24
C ASP A 134 15.89 0.67 -4.30
N ALA A 135 14.66 0.55 -4.81
CA ALA A 135 14.32 -0.34 -5.92
C ALA A 135 14.57 0.29 -7.31
N ASN A 136 15.15 1.50 -7.40
CA ASN A 136 15.35 2.23 -8.64
C ASN A 136 14.06 2.37 -9.48
N HIS A 137 12.94 2.65 -8.83
CA HIS A 137 11.68 2.94 -9.54
C HIS A 137 11.73 4.35 -10.15
N PRO A 138 11.31 4.54 -11.42
CA PRO A 138 11.43 5.84 -12.09
C PRO A 138 10.59 6.97 -11.46
N PHE A 139 9.47 6.61 -10.82
CA PHE A 139 8.54 7.57 -10.21
C PHE A 139 8.20 7.19 -8.76
N PRO A 140 9.14 7.34 -7.81
CA PRO A 140 8.96 6.84 -6.44
C PRO A 140 7.82 7.56 -5.71
N ASP A 141 7.67 8.86 -5.95
CA ASP A 141 6.62 9.69 -5.36
C ASP A 141 5.21 9.35 -5.88
N VAL A 142 5.11 9.00 -7.16
CA VAL A 142 3.85 8.59 -7.79
C VAL A 142 3.42 7.23 -7.25
N LEU A 143 4.35 6.27 -7.18
CA LEU A 143 4.09 4.94 -6.66
C LEU A 143 3.64 4.98 -5.20
N ALA A 144 4.34 5.73 -4.35
CA ALA A 144 3.98 5.86 -2.95
C ALA A 144 2.59 6.50 -2.77
N ARG A 145 2.21 7.48 -3.60
CA ARG A 145 0.85 8.04 -3.61
C ARG A 145 -0.18 7.01 -4.06
N PHE A 146 0.10 6.27 -5.13
CA PHE A 146 -0.79 5.23 -5.66
C PHE A 146 -1.07 4.15 -4.60
N MET A 147 -0.02 3.64 -3.94
CA MET A 147 -0.15 2.61 -2.90
C MET A 147 -0.85 3.08 -1.61
N THR A 148 -0.84 4.39 -1.35
CA THR A 148 -1.50 4.98 -0.17
C THR A 148 -2.81 5.69 -0.52
N ALA A 149 -3.23 5.62 -1.78
CA ALA A 149 -4.46 6.23 -2.24
C ALA A 149 -5.64 5.56 -1.53
N GLN A 150 -6.37 6.35 -0.75
CA GLN A 150 -7.64 5.91 -0.20
C GLN A 150 -8.67 6.05 -1.30
N TYR A 151 -9.27 4.94 -1.73
CA TYR A 151 -10.46 5.03 -2.55
C TYR A 151 -11.54 5.71 -1.70
N PRO A 152 -12.22 6.75 -2.22
CA PRO A 152 -13.36 7.32 -1.53
C PRO A 152 -14.41 6.21 -1.39
N PHE A 153 -14.52 5.66 -0.19
CA PHE A 153 -15.62 4.79 0.17
C PHE A 153 -16.86 5.68 0.09
N ARG A 154 -17.64 5.56 -0.99
CA ARG A 154 -18.99 6.11 -1.00
C ARG A 154 -19.80 5.19 -0.08
N PRO A 155 -20.17 5.59 1.15
CA PRO A 155 -21.19 4.85 1.87
C PRO A 155 -22.40 4.79 0.95
N ALA A 156 -22.90 3.57 0.71
CA ALA A 156 -24.12 3.36 -0.04
C ALA A 156 -25.18 4.32 0.50
N LEU A 157 -25.77 5.11 -0.41
CA LEU A 157 -26.86 6.03 -0.13
C LEU A 157 -27.83 5.38 0.87
N SER A 158 -27.91 5.94 2.07
CA SER A 158 -29.01 5.61 2.97
C SER A 158 -30.30 5.92 2.22
N CYS A 159 -31.13 4.90 1.99
CA CYS A 159 -32.44 5.06 1.37
C CYS A 159 -33.22 6.14 2.13
N PRO A 160 -33.65 7.25 1.48
CA PRO A 160 -34.50 8.23 2.12
C PRO A 160 -35.92 7.64 2.16
N GLY A 161 -36.27 6.98 3.27
CA GLY A 161 -37.57 6.32 3.41
C GLY A 161 -38.03 6.12 4.85
N GLN A 162 -37.48 6.86 5.83
CA GLN A 162 -37.97 6.78 7.20
C GLN A 162 -38.02 8.17 7.84
N ALA A 163 -39.03 8.93 7.46
CA ALA A 163 -39.48 10.10 8.20
C ALA A 163 -41.01 10.18 8.14
N ALA A 164 -41.60 10.56 9.27
CA ALA A 164 -42.97 10.96 9.52
C ALA A 164 -44.02 9.86 9.75
N GLY A 165 -44.14 9.46 11.02
CA GLY A 165 -45.30 8.77 11.57
C GLY A 165 -45.45 9.05 13.07
N GLY A 166 -45.41 10.32 13.47
CA GLY A 166 -45.60 10.73 14.86
C GLY A 166 -46.41 12.01 14.94
N GLY A 167 -47.66 11.93 15.40
CA GLY A 167 -48.49 13.09 15.70
C GLY A 167 -49.96 12.79 16.00
N ALA A 168 -50.34 13.13 17.24
CA ALA A 168 -51.71 13.44 17.75
C ALA A 168 -52.62 12.24 18.09
N ALA A 169 -53.37 12.19 19.21
CA ALA A 169 -53.67 13.17 20.24
C ALA A 169 -54.13 12.46 21.53
N ALA A 170 -53.75 12.99 22.70
CA ALA A 170 -54.31 12.62 23.99
C ALA A 170 -55.66 13.33 24.18
N HIS A 171 -56.72 12.56 24.43
CA HIS A 171 -58.06 13.04 24.74
C HIS A 171 -58.35 12.73 26.21
N HIS A 172 -58.54 13.75 27.05
CA HIS A 172 -59.08 13.60 28.41
C HIS A 172 -60.24 14.60 28.60
N PRO A 173 -61.44 14.15 29.02
CA PRO A 173 -62.58 15.05 29.27
C PRO A 173 -62.62 15.57 30.72
N PRO A 174 -63.49 16.57 31.02
CA PRO A 174 -63.33 17.49 32.15
C PRO A 174 -64.03 17.05 33.45
N ARG A 175 -63.63 17.70 34.54
CA ARG A 175 -64.17 17.59 35.90
C ARG A 175 -65.58 18.18 36.01
N HIS A 176 -66.50 17.45 36.63
CA HIS A 176 -67.75 17.98 37.17
C HIS A 176 -67.64 18.18 38.70
N LEU A 177 -68.09 19.35 39.15
CA LEU A 177 -68.75 19.57 40.43
C LEU A 177 -70.23 19.21 40.26
#